data_AF-A0A1C5WIN5-F1
#
_entry.id   AF-A0A1C5WIN5-F1
#
_cell.length_a   1.000
_cell.length_b   1.000
_cell.length_c   1.000
_cell.angle_alpha   90.00
_cell.angle_beta   90.00
_cell.angle_gamma   90.00
#
_symmetry.space_group_name_H-M   'P 1'
#
loop_
_entity.id
_entity.type
_entity.pdbx_description
1 polymer ?
#
loop_
_entity_poly.entity_id
_entity_poly.type
_entity_poly.pdbx_seq_one_letter_code
_entity_poly.pdbx_strand_id
1 'polypeptide(L)' 'MKQESRVNNPKPWIAQLFCRHHGEWFRRQEPYFNLSGETQYKVCTKCGKKLDERFIPNFDGS' A
#
# COMPACT_ATOMS: atom_id res chain seq x y z
N MET A 1 18.38 -26.00 -21.30
CA MET A 1 18.37 -24.56 -20.99
C MET A 1 17.18 -23.94 -21.72
N LYS A 2 16.13 -23.49 -21.01
CA LYS A 2 14.98 -22.81 -21.62
C LYS A 2 15.24 -21.31 -21.54
N GLN A 3 15.47 -20.67 -22.69
CA GLN A 3 15.54 -19.21 -22.79
C GLN A 3 14.11 -18.68 -22.71
N GLU A 4 13.74 -18.14 -21.54
CA GLU A 4 12.52 -17.34 -21.40
C GLU A 4 12.74 -16.01 -22.12
N SER A 5 11.98 -15.82 -23.20
CA SER A 5 11.88 -14.58 -23.95
C SER A 5 11.37 -13.47 -23.02
N ARG A 6 12.26 -12.56 -22.63
CA ARG A 6 11.91 -11.34 -21.91
C ARG A 6 11.10 -10.45 -22.83
N VAL A 7 9.77 -10.53 -22.72
CA VAL A 7 8.83 -9.60 -23.35
C VAL A 7 9.07 -8.21 -22.77
N ASN A 8 9.89 -7.41 -23.45
CA ASN A 8 10.08 -6.00 -23.16
C ASN A 8 8.88 -5.21 -23.70
N ASN A 9 7.71 -5.35 -23.07
CA ASN A 9 6.65 -4.38 -23.24
C ASN A 9 6.87 -3.27 -22.20
N PRO A 10 7.32 -2.06 -22.58
CA PRO A 10 7.47 -0.97 -21.62
C PRO A 10 6.08 -0.67 -21.04
N LYS A 11 5.90 -0.96 -19.76
CA LYS A 11 4.64 -0.67 -19.06
C LYS A 11 4.31 0.81 -19.27
N PRO A 12 3.08 1.16 -19.70
CA PRO A 12 2.70 2.55 -19.93
C PRO A 12 2.99 3.37 -18.67
N TRP A 13 3.50 4.60 -18.84
CA TRP A 13 3.94 5.47 -17.74
C TRP A 13 2.84 5.67 -16.66
N ILE A 14 1.57 5.67 -17.05
CA ILE A 14 0.41 5.67 -16.13
C ILE A 14 0.33 4.40 -15.29
N ALA A 15 0.68 3.23 -15.82
CA ALA A 15 0.76 1.99 -15.05
C ALA A 15 1.92 1.98 -14.04
N GLN A 16 2.87 2.94 -14.14
CA GLN A 16 3.81 3.18 -13.05
C GLN A 16 3.15 3.91 -11.87
N LEU A 17 2.11 4.73 -12.11
CA LEU A 17 1.37 5.41 -11.04
C LEU A 17 0.48 4.41 -10.28
N PHE A 18 -0.16 3.48 -11.00
CA PHE A 18 -1.05 2.49 -10.42
C PHE A 18 -0.35 1.15 -10.23
N CYS A 19 0.24 0.97 -9.05
CA CYS A 19 0.80 -0.32 -8.67
C CYS A 19 -0.32 -1.34 -8.41
N ARG A 20 -0.31 -2.45 -9.15
CA ARG A 20 -1.29 -3.56 -9.02
C ARG A 20 -0.78 -4.76 -8.24
N HIS A 21 0.41 -4.67 -7.65
CA HIS A 21 0.94 -5.75 -6.81
C HIS A 21 0.18 -5.84 -5.48
N HIS A 22 0.34 -6.97 -4.80
CA HIS A 22 -0.13 -7.12 -3.42
C HIS A 22 0.59 -6.12 -2.50
N GLY A 23 -0.14 -5.64 -1.50
CA GLY A 23 0.38 -4.74 -0.48
C GLY A 23 -0.13 -5.11 0.89
N GLU A 24 0.64 -4.77 1.90
CA GLU A 24 0.37 -5.02 3.31
C GLU A 24 -0.08 -3.75 4.01
N TRP A 25 -0.84 -3.92 5.08
CA TRP A 25 -1.35 -2.81 5.89
C TRP A 25 -0.38 -2.50 7.02
N PHE A 26 -0.01 -1.22 7.12
CA PHE A 26 0.85 -0.68 8.16
C PHE A 26 0.07 0.35 8.98
N ARG A 27 0.34 0.39 10.27
CA ARG A 27 -0.22 1.38 11.19
C ARG A 27 0.79 2.49 11.40
N ARG A 28 0.33 3.74 11.44
CA ARG A 28 1.13 4.87 11.89
C ARG A 28 1.35 4.74 13.39
N GLN A 29 2.58 4.51 13.81
CA GLN A 29 2.96 4.52 15.22
C GLN A 29 3.52 5.90 15.55
N GLU A 30 2.63 6.83 15.89
CA GLU A 30 3.01 8.12 16.48
C GLU A 30 2.37 8.20 17.88
N PRO A 31 3.11 8.63 18.91
CA PRO A 31 2.56 8.77 20.25
C PRO A 31 1.38 9.75 20.23
N TYR A 32 0.30 9.41 20.94
CA TYR A 32 -0.95 10.18 21.07
C TYR A 32 -1.81 10.28 19.79
N PHE A 33 -1.39 9.72 18.65
CA PHE A 33 -2.15 9.78 17.40
C PHE A 33 -3.43 8.92 17.43
N ASN A 34 -3.44 7.94 18.32
CA ASN A 34 -4.46 6.94 18.53
C ASN A 34 -5.52 7.33 19.58
N LEU A 35 -5.67 8.62 19.91
CA LEU A 35 -6.75 9.10 20.80
C LEU A 35 -8.13 9.08 20.11
N SER A 36 -8.18 9.43 18.83
CA SER A 36 -9.43 9.47 18.03
C SER A 36 -9.56 8.30 17.04
N GLY A 37 -8.51 7.52 16.85
CA GLY A 37 -8.45 6.40 15.92
C GLY A 37 -7.05 6.23 15.30
N GLU A 38 -6.87 5.21 14.47
CA GLU A 38 -5.59 4.93 13.80
C GLU A 38 -5.68 5.13 12.28
N THR A 39 -4.68 5.81 11.71
CA THR A 39 -4.50 5.83 10.25
C THR A 39 -3.68 4.61 9.82
N GLN A 40 -4.21 3.86 8.87
CA GLN A 40 -3.54 2.73 8.25
C GLN A 40 -3.23 3.01 6.78
N TYR A 41 -2.06 2.55 6.35
CA TYR A 41 -1.56 2.69 4.98
C TYR A 41 -1.41 1.31 4.37
N LYS A 42 -1.93 1.11 3.16
CA LYS A 42 -1.60 -0.08 2.38
C LYS A 42 -0.38 0.21 1.53
N VAL A 43 0.69 -0.55 1.70
CA VAL A 43 1.94 -0.34 0.97
C VAL A 43 2.29 -1.58 0.17
N CYS A 44 2.64 -1.38 -1.10
CA CYS A 44 3.09 -2.45 -1.98
C CYS A 44 4.39 -3.06 -1.46
N THR A 45 4.41 -4.38 -1.22
CA THR A 45 5.58 -5.09 -0.70
C THR A 45 6.71 -5.23 -1.72
N LYS A 46 6.41 -5.06 -3.01
CA LYS A 46 7.41 -5.10 -4.08
C LYS A 46 8.00 -3.75 -4.46
N CYS A 47 7.25 -2.66 -4.28
CA CYS A 47 7.60 -1.35 -4.84
C CYS A 47 7.68 -0.24 -3.79
N GLY A 48 7.21 -0.48 -2.55
CA GLY A 48 7.14 0.55 -1.50
C GLY A 48 6.09 1.65 -1.75
N LYS A 49 5.31 1.57 -2.83
CA LYS A 49 4.28 2.56 -3.16
C LYS A 49 3.07 2.43 -2.24
N LYS A 50 2.56 3.55 -1.74
CA LYS A 50 1.26 3.62 -1.07
C LYS A 50 0.16 3.29 -2.09
N LEU A 51 -0.60 2.25 -1.79
CA LEU A 51 -1.71 1.75 -2.58
C LEU A 51 -3.05 2.29 -2.08
N ASP A 52 -3.16 2.52 -0.76
CA ASP A 52 -4.41 2.92 -0.11
C ASP A 52 -4.16 3.58 1.26
N GLU A 53 -5.18 4.26 1.79
CA GLU A 53 -5.23 4.86 3.12
C GLU A 53 -6.62 4.74 3.71
N ARG A 54 -6.68 4.41 5.00
CA ARG A 54 -7.93 4.46 5.75
C ARG A 54 -7.71 4.97 7.16
N PHE A 55 -8.74 5.63 7.69
CA PHE A 55 -8.82 5.99 9.09
C PHE A 55 -9.78 5.02 9.79
N ILE A 56 -9.33 4.44 10.91
CA ILE A 56 -10.13 3.56 11.76
C ILE A 56 -10.40 4.32 13.06
N PRO A 57 -11.62 4.86 13.28
CA PRO A 57 -11.94 5.53 14.53
C PRO A 57 -11.88 4.56 15.70
N ASN A 58 -11.49 5.04 16.88
CA ASN A 58 -11.72 4.31 18.11
C ASN A 58 -13.24 4.26 18.32
N PHE A 59 -13.85 3.09 18.26
CA PHE A 59 -15.26 2.95 18.61
C PHE A 59 -15.38 3.09 20.14
N ASP A 60 -15.76 4.26 20.62
CA ASP A 60 -16.30 4.44 21.97
C ASP A 60 -17.73 3.92 21.97
N GLY A 61 -17.87 2.59 22.10
CA GLY A 61 -19.15 1.98 22.44
C GLY A 61 -19.66 2.61 23.74
N SER A 62 -20.80 3.28 23.63
CA SER A 62 -21.53 3.94 24.73
C SER A 62 -21.91 2.97 25.84
#